data_AF-A0A957HRQ4-F1
#
_entry.id   AF-A0A957HRQ4-F1
#
_cell.length_a   1.000
_cell.length_b   1.000
_cell.length_c   1.000
_cell.angle_alpha   90.00
_cell.angle_beta   90.00
_cell.angle_gamma   90.00
#
_symmetry.space_group_name_H-M   'P 1'
#
loop_
_entity.id
_entity.type
_entity.pdbx_description
1 polymer ?
#
loop_
_entity_poly.entity_id
_entity_poly.type
_entity_poly.pdbx_seq_one_letter_code
_entity_poly.pdbx_strand_id
1 'polypeptide(L)'
;MNFFRKLFNKPGWQVGLFWSWNVIFLAFMFLGFAPAVLGDMIRAVRGGEIPANFLLFAAILTAVPAIVVGIGATRLRRDPDRLFALGYGIEGPIMLLLALRFFVVRQMTTAVALLLITAALGLFTYLWQLLDKKIDKRPVILTHLRMAGLTLLLITGIYAAVWIGFYALPAGVQGIKSIGDLFTNIWRELTNVDFASIQWRMVPFTILGMILLIFSGTLFVLMPVAVFVLYTKAWASGFKDLTAVSSRIRAIGVSTAVLLTLILLTIPANRQPQHKAFALLNETPTTPAEADALLDQEEAIRDGLLNAFLAPQRYVSAEGEVRHIREIYENTLGLEPANAKQIQTAYETIAKPILYQPVNRVSAYEWDWENQAFTEEPQEAAELYQQYFDEPIVEGERETVVRAARSTWSIDQARANWQAVDDREILLTNQEVTITEHGDWAEFELHEVYENQTWQRQEVVYYFSLPETAVLTGIWLGNSDNRDDRFTYHVAPRGAAQATYRNEVRRNIDPALLEQIGPSQYRLRAFPVEPIRWNWDAETGRSTEYSSPPLHLWVTWQVMADGDNWPLPYLAKKFNVYWTDDTERLLNGEPVNWNE
;
A
#
# COMPACT_ATOMS: atom_id res chain seq x y z
N MET A 1 9.89 -15.55 38.67
CA MET A 1 11.02 -14.63 38.37
C MET A 1 12.41 -15.27 38.47
N ASN A 2 12.73 -16.06 39.51
CA ASN A 2 14.07 -16.70 39.65
C ASN A 2 14.43 -17.75 38.58
N PHE A 3 13.43 -18.48 38.06
CA PHE A 3 13.64 -19.47 36.99
C PHE A 3 14.12 -18.82 35.69
N PHE A 4 13.41 -17.80 35.20
CA PHE A 4 13.83 -17.01 34.03
C PHE A 4 15.22 -16.41 34.24
N ARG A 5 15.51 -15.86 35.42
CA ARG A 5 16.84 -15.29 35.71
C ARG A 5 17.99 -16.30 35.59
N LYS A 6 17.77 -17.57 35.95
CA LYS A 6 18.79 -18.64 35.77
C LYS A 6 18.91 -19.10 34.32
N LEU A 7 17.81 -19.15 33.58
CA LEU A 7 17.82 -19.59 32.18
C LEU A 7 18.55 -18.57 31.27
N PHE A 8 18.27 -17.28 31.47
CA PHE A 8 18.80 -16.18 30.64
C PHE A 8 20.25 -15.78 31.00
N ASN A 9 20.79 -16.19 32.15
CA ASN A 9 22.12 -15.77 32.60
C ASN A 9 23.28 -16.67 32.11
N LYS A 10 23.02 -17.67 31.26
CA LYS A 10 24.10 -18.45 30.65
C LYS A 10 24.59 -17.76 29.38
N PRO A 11 25.85 -17.26 29.34
CA PRO A 11 26.36 -16.45 28.21
C PRO A 11 26.33 -17.21 26.87
N GLY A 12 26.43 -18.54 26.89
CA GLY A 12 26.34 -19.35 25.67
C GLY A 12 24.97 -19.30 24.99
N TRP A 13 23.88 -19.17 25.75
CA TRP A 13 22.53 -19.17 25.18
C TRP A 13 22.19 -17.85 24.49
N GLN A 14 22.58 -16.73 25.09
CA GLN A 14 22.43 -15.38 24.51
C GLN A 14 23.16 -15.26 23.17
N VAL A 15 24.42 -15.71 23.13
CA VAL A 15 25.25 -15.72 21.92
C VAL A 15 24.66 -16.67 20.87
N GLY A 16 24.27 -17.87 21.27
CA GLY A 16 23.65 -18.84 20.39
C GLY A 16 22.38 -18.31 19.72
N LEU A 17 21.47 -17.71 20.50
CA LEU A 17 20.25 -17.12 19.94
C LEU A 17 20.52 -15.99 18.97
N PHE A 18 21.42 -15.06 19.32
CA PHE A 18 21.77 -13.94 18.46
C PHE A 18 22.25 -14.42 17.08
N TRP A 19 23.23 -15.35 17.07
CA TRP A 19 23.80 -15.85 15.83
C TRP A 19 22.82 -16.73 15.04
N SER A 20 22.09 -17.62 15.70
CA SER A 20 21.11 -18.48 15.02
C SER A 20 20.04 -17.65 14.31
N TRP A 21 19.50 -16.62 14.97
CA TRP A 21 18.51 -15.73 14.36
C TRP A 21 19.07 -14.94 13.20
N ASN A 22 20.25 -14.36 13.36
CA ASN A 22 20.86 -13.56 12.31
C ASN A 22 21.21 -14.42 11.08
N VAL A 23 21.61 -15.68 11.26
CA VAL A 23 21.81 -16.61 10.14
C VAL A 23 20.49 -16.89 9.41
N ILE A 24 19.40 -17.11 10.15
CA ILE A 24 18.06 -17.31 9.57
C ILE A 24 17.60 -16.05 8.82
N PHE A 25 17.75 -14.86 9.41
CA PHE A 25 17.36 -13.60 8.77
C PHE A 25 18.21 -13.28 7.56
N LEU A 26 19.53 -13.50 7.60
CA LEU A 26 20.38 -13.33 6.43
C LEU A 26 19.99 -14.30 5.30
N ALA A 27 19.74 -15.57 5.62
CA ALA A 27 19.28 -16.53 4.62
C ALA A 27 17.94 -16.09 4.02
N PHE A 28 16.97 -15.71 4.85
CA PHE A 28 15.67 -15.22 4.39
C PHE A 28 15.79 -13.96 3.54
N MET A 29 16.56 -12.96 3.98
CA MET A 29 16.68 -11.68 3.27
C MET A 29 17.48 -11.79 1.98
N PHE A 30 18.62 -12.48 1.98
CA PHE A 30 19.52 -12.51 0.81
C PHE A 30 19.25 -13.65 -0.16
N LEU A 31 18.66 -14.77 0.29
CA LEU A 31 18.32 -15.89 -0.60
C LEU A 31 16.84 -15.90 -1.01
N GLY A 32 15.97 -15.25 -0.25
CA GLY A 32 14.53 -15.19 -0.52
C GLY A 32 14.06 -13.79 -0.92
N PHE A 33 13.95 -12.89 0.06
CA PHE A 33 13.30 -11.59 -0.11
C PHE A 33 13.98 -10.69 -1.16
N ALA A 34 15.29 -10.45 -1.05
CA ALA A 34 15.98 -9.51 -1.93
C ALA A 34 15.99 -9.94 -3.41
N PRO A 35 16.31 -11.21 -3.76
CA PRO A 35 16.21 -11.67 -5.14
C PRO A 35 14.78 -11.63 -5.69
N ALA A 36 13.78 -11.89 -4.86
CA ALA A 36 12.38 -11.92 -5.28
C ALA A 36 11.74 -10.53 -5.39
N VAL A 37 12.18 -9.54 -4.61
CA VAL A 37 11.47 -8.26 -4.48
C VAL A 37 12.28 -7.09 -5.03
N LEU A 38 13.58 -6.98 -4.73
CA LEU A 38 14.34 -5.76 -5.05
C LEU A 38 14.51 -5.54 -6.56
N GLY A 39 14.72 -6.60 -7.34
CA GLY A 39 14.88 -6.49 -8.79
C GLY A 39 13.63 -5.92 -9.47
N ASP A 40 12.46 -6.38 -9.06
CA ASP A 40 11.17 -5.97 -9.61
C ASP A 40 10.83 -4.55 -9.16
N MET A 41 11.06 -4.24 -7.88
CA MET A 41 10.86 -2.89 -7.35
C MET A 41 11.76 -1.84 -8.00
N ILE A 42 13.02 -2.16 -8.32
CA ILE A 42 13.92 -1.23 -9.03
C ILE A 42 13.34 -0.89 -10.41
N ARG A 43 12.81 -1.88 -11.12
CA ARG A 43 12.17 -1.68 -12.43
C ARG A 43 10.90 -0.85 -12.30
N ALA A 44 10.02 -1.18 -11.36
CA ALA A 44 8.77 -0.48 -11.13
C ALA A 44 8.95 0.97 -10.63
N VAL A 45 9.97 1.25 -9.80
CA VAL A 45 10.31 2.64 -9.41
C VAL A 45 10.82 3.44 -10.60
N ARG A 46 11.66 2.84 -11.46
CA ARG A 46 12.15 3.49 -12.68
C ARG A 46 11.03 3.78 -13.68
N GLY A 47 10.08 2.87 -13.82
CA GLY A 47 8.87 3.05 -14.62
C GLY A 47 7.82 3.97 -13.98
N GLY A 48 8.08 4.49 -12.77
CA GLY A 48 7.13 5.37 -12.10
C GLY A 48 5.82 4.67 -11.70
N GLU A 49 5.83 3.35 -11.46
CA GLU A 49 4.66 2.59 -11.03
C GLU A 49 4.47 2.70 -9.52
N ILE A 50 5.56 2.54 -8.76
CA ILE A 50 5.57 2.65 -7.29
C ILE A 50 6.49 3.79 -6.81
N PRO A 51 6.20 4.41 -5.66
CA PRO A 51 7.07 5.45 -5.12
C PRO A 51 8.43 4.90 -4.64
N ALA A 52 9.50 5.67 -4.84
CA ALA A 52 10.87 5.27 -4.49
C ALA A 52 11.11 4.97 -3.00
N ASN A 53 10.25 5.48 -2.11
CA ASN A 53 10.35 5.24 -0.68
C ASN A 53 10.16 3.76 -0.32
N PHE A 54 9.34 3.00 -1.06
CA PHE A 54 9.17 1.56 -0.82
C PHE A 54 10.46 0.80 -1.16
N LEU A 55 11.14 1.13 -2.25
CA LEU A 55 12.45 0.55 -2.59
C LEU A 55 13.48 0.85 -1.49
N LEU A 56 13.49 2.08 -0.96
CA LEU A 56 14.33 2.43 0.17
C LEU A 56 14.03 1.57 1.40
N PHE A 57 12.76 1.39 1.77
CA PHE A 57 12.39 0.53 2.90
C PHE A 57 12.76 -0.93 2.68
N ALA A 58 12.54 -1.49 1.49
CA ALA A 58 12.94 -2.86 1.14
C ALA A 58 14.48 -3.04 1.23
N ALA A 59 15.24 -2.06 0.74
CA ALA A 59 16.69 -2.06 0.83
C ALA A 59 17.19 -1.98 2.28
N ILE A 60 16.61 -1.08 3.09
CA ILE A 60 16.95 -0.97 4.52
C ILE A 60 16.59 -2.26 5.26
N LEU A 61 15.39 -2.81 5.04
CA LEU A 61 14.96 -4.08 5.64
C LEU A 61 15.95 -5.20 5.32
N THR A 62 16.45 -5.27 4.09
CA THR A 62 17.48 -6.24 3.66
C THR A 62 18.83 -6.00 4.32
N ALA A 63 19.23 -4.74 4.49
CA ALA A 63 20.53 -4.36 5.03
C ALA A 63 20.64 -4.53 6.55
N VAL A 64 19.53 -4.37 7.30
CA VAL A 64 19.54 -4.36 8.77
C VAL A 64 20.20 -5.61 9.38
N PRO A 65 19.83 -6.86 9.00
CA PRO A 65 20.48 -8.05 9.56
C PRO A 65 21.98 -8.10 9.25
N ALA A 66 22.40 -7.70 8.06
CA ALA A 66 23.82 -7.67 7.68
C ALA A 66 24.62 -6.64 8.51
N ILE A 67 24.04 -5.46 8.73
CA ILE A 67 24.63 -4.42 9.58
C ILE A 67 24.74 -4.92 11.02
N VAL A 68 23.69 -5.55 11.55
CA VAL A 68 23.65 -6.09 12.92
C VAL A 68 24.67 -7.21 13.11
N VAL A 69 24.79 -8.13 12.16
CA VAL A 69 25.86 -9.14 12.13
C VAL A 69 27.24 -8.49 12.13
N GLY A 70 27.46 -7.49 11.28
CA GLY A 70 28.73 -6.77 11.21
C GLY A 70 29.10 -6.10 12.54
N ILE A 71 28.16 -5.43 13.18
CA ILE A 71 28.34 -4.83 14.52
C ILE A 71 28.60 -5.91 15.57
N GLY A 72 27.83 -7.00 15.57
CA GLY A 72 27.95 -8.12 16.48
C GLY A 72 29.33 -8.80 16.39
N ALA A 73 29.79 -9.08 15.17
CA ALA A 73 31.07 -9.72 14.89
C ALA A 73 32.28 -8.86 15.29
N THR A 74 32.17 -7.54 15.13
CA THR A 74 33.31 -6.61 15.29
C THR A 74 33.37 -5.94 16.66
N ARG A 75 32.27 -5.30 17.09
CA ARG A 75 32.26 -4.42 18.27
C ARG A 75 31.81 -5.14 19.54
N LEU A 76 30.89 -6.11 19.42
CA LEU A 76 30.19 -6.73 20.55
C LEU A 76 30.54 -8.21 20.79
N ARG A 77 31.44 -8.81 20.01
CA ARG A 77 31.79 -10.25 20.05
C ARG A 77 32.07 -10.83 21.45
N ARG A 78 32.57 -10.01 22.38
CA ARG A 78 32.97 -10.43 23.74
C ARG A 78 31.95 -10.06 24.82
N ASP A 79 30.82 -9.47 24.45
CA ASP A 79 29.81 -8.99 25.39
C ASP A 79 28.45 -9.65 25.06
N PRO A 80 28.16 -10.82 25.64
CA PRO A 80 26.98 -11.62 25.30
C PRO A 80 25.66 -10.90 25.65
N ASP A 81 25.66 -10.08 26.71
CA ASP A 81 24.51 -9.28 27.10
C ASP A 81 24.20 -8.19 26.07
N ARG A 82 25.23 -7.50 25.57
CA ARG A 82 25.05 -6.50 24.49
C ARG A 82 24.69 -7.11 23.15
N LEU A 83 25.20 -8.30 22.82
CA LEU A 83 24.79 -9.04 21.62
C LEU A 83 23.30 -9.39 21.66
N PHE A 84 22.85 -9.93 22.80
CA PHE A 84 21.42 -10.23 22.98
C PHE A 84 20.56 -8.97 22.89
N ALA A 85 20.99 -7.87 23.52
CA ALA A 85 20.30 -6.59 23.44
C ALA A 85 20.27 -6.00 22.03
N LEU A 86 21.33 -6.19 21.23
CA LEU A 86 21.37 -5.76 19.83
C LEU A 86 20.37 -6.53 18.97
N GLY A 87 20.30 -7.86 19.12
CA GLY A 87 19.32 -8.66 18.37
C GLY A 87 17.87 -8.38 18.82
N TYR A 88 17.56 -8.63 20.09
CA TYR A 88 16.16 -8.56 20.57
C TYR A 88 15.66 -7.14 20.85
N GLY A 89 16.54 -6.22 21.21
CA GLY A 89 16.17 -4.85 21.60
C GLY A 89 16.41 -3.80 20.52
N ILE A 90 17.06 -4.14 19.40
CA ILE A 90 17.28 -3.21 18.28
C ILE A 90 16.85 -3.85 16.95
N GLU A 91 17.50 -4.94 16.53
CA GLU A 91 17.27 -5.58 15.22
C GLU A 91 15.81 -5.98 15.05
N GLY A 92 15.27 -6.81 15.95
CA GLY A 92 13.88 -7.28 15.88
C GLY A 92 12.87 -6.14 15.82
N PRO A 93 12.90 -5.16 16.76
CA PRO A 93 12.00 -4.01 16.72
C PRO A 93 12.14 -3.15 15.46
N ILE A 94 13.36 -2.90 14.97
CA ILE A 94 13.58 -2.14 13.71
C ILE A 94 12.98 -2.92 12.53
N MET A 95 13.26 -4.22 12.42
CA MET A 95 12.72 -5.07 11.37
C MET A 95 11.19 -5.08 11.40
N LEU A 96 10.58 -5.16 12.58
CA LEU A 96 9.12 -5.12 12.74
C LEU A 96 8.54 -3.77 12.29
N LEU A 97 9.15 -2.65 12.68
CA LEU A 97 8.69 -1.31 12.26
C LEU A 97 8.81 -1.12 10.75
N LEU A 98 9.91 -1.58 10.15
CA LEU A 98 10.12 -1.53 8.70
C LEU A 98 9.13 -2.44 7.97
N ALA A 99 8.88 -3.65 8.46
CA ALA A 99 7.91 -4.57 7.88
C ALA A 99 6.48 -4.00 7.98
N LEU A 100 6.10 -3.44 9.13
CA LEU A 100 4.80 -2.77 9.29
C LEU A 100 4.67 -1.60 8.30
N ARG A 101 5.72 -0.77 8.19
CA ARG A 101 5.73 0.35 7.24
C ARG A 101 5.68 -0.11 5.79
N PHE A 102 6.32 -1.22 5.45
CA PHE A 102 6.43 -1.71 4.08
C PHE A 102 5.17 -2.46 3.63
N PHE A 103 4.65 -3.37 4.47
CA PHE A 103 3.57 -4.28 4.09
C PHE A 103 2.17 -3.79 4.48
N VAL A 104 2.06 -3.07 5.59
CA VAL A 104 0.76 -2.77 6.21
C VAL A 104 0.38 -1.30 6.00
N VAL A 105 1.30 -0.38 6.27
CA VAL A 105 1.05 1.06 6.12
C VAL A 105 1.30 1.47 4.68
N ARG A 106 0.23 1.66 3.93
CA ARG A 106 0.27 2.16 2.55
C ARG A 106 0.63 3.65 2.52
N GLN A 107 -0.29 4.52 2.95
CA GLN A 107 -0.07 5.94 3.14
C GLN A 107 0.15 6.28 4.62
N MET A 108 1.17 7.10 4.94
CA MET A 108 1.43 7.50 6.33
C MET A 108 0.48 8.61 6.78
N THR A 109 -0.28 8.36 7.84
CA THR A 109 -1.00 9.39 8.59
C THR A 109 -0.06 10.09 9.58
N THR A 110 -0.46 11.26 10.07
CA THR A 110 0.30 12.02 11.09
C THR A 110 0.49 11.21 12.38
N ALA A 111 -0.54 10.46 12.81
CA ALA A 111 -0.47 9.59 13.99
C ALA A 111 0.57 8.48 13.83
N VAL A 112 0.56 7.78 12.68
CA VAL A 112 1.53 6.73 12.39
C VAL A 112 2.94 7.29 12.27
N ALA A 113 3.10 8.44 11.60
CA ALA A 113 4.40 9.10 11.50
C ALA A 113 4.98 9.45 12.87
N LEU A 114 4.17 10.03 13.77
CA LEU A 114 4.58 10.34 15.14
C LEU A 114 5.00 9.08 15.91
N LEU A 115 4.25 7.99 15.78
CA LEU A 115 4.56 6.70 16.40
C LEU A 115 5.90 6.14 15.89
N LEU A 116 6.11 6.11 14.58
CA LEU A 116 7.34 5.61 13.95
C LEU A 116 8.56 6.48 14.32
N ILE A 117 8.43 7.81 14.31
CA ILE A 117 9.50 8.73 14.70
C ILE A 117 9.87 8.54 16.17
N THR A 118 8.88 8.44 17.06
CA THR A 118 9.09 8.21 18.49
C THR A 118 9.84 6.90 18.73
N ALA A 119 9.42 5.83 18.05
CA ALA A 119 10.09 4.53 18.11
C ALA A 119 11.52 4.59 17.58
N ALA A 120 11.74 5.24 16.43
CA ALA A 120 13.05 5.37 15.80
C ALA A 120 14.04 6.15 16.69
N LEU A 121 13.61 7.27 17.29
CA LEU A 121 14.44 8.05 18.21
C LEU A 121 14.82 7.26 19.48
N GLY A 122 13.88 6.49 20.02
CA GLY A 122 14.14 5.59 21.14
C GLY A 122 15.16 4.51 20.79
N LEU A 123 14.95 3.81 19.68
CA LEU A 123 15.83 2.74 19.20
C LEU A 123 17.23 3.26 18.87
N PHE A 124 17.34 4.41 18.22
CA PHE A 124 18.62 5.05 17.93
C PHE A 124 19.39 5.38 19.22
N THR A 125 18.70 5.91 20.24
CA THR A 125 19.30 6.22 21.54
C THR A 125 19.80 4.94 22.23
N TYR A 126 19.04 3.85 22.13
CA TYR A 126 19.44 2.58 22.72
C TYR A 126 20.62 1.96 21.99
N LEU A 127 20.65 2.01 20.66
CA LEU A 127 21.79 1.58 19.86
C LEU A 127 23.05 2.38 20.22
N TRP A 128 22.92 3.70 20.35
CA TRP A 128 24.02 4.55 20.80
C TRP A 128 24.55 4.13 22.17
N GLN A 129 23.67 3.87 23.15
CA GLN A 129 24.07 3.36 24.46
C GLN A 129 24.77 1.99 24.39
N LEU A 130 24.33 1.08 23.52
CA LEU A 130 24.96 -0.23 23.36
C LEU A 130 26.35 -0.14 22.75
N LEU A 131 26.55 0.77 21.78
CA LEU A 131 27.82 0.93 21.07
C LEU A 131 28.86 1.73 21.87
N ASP A 132 28.43 2.64 22.74
CA ASP A 132 29.33 3.49 23.51
C ASP A 132 29.76 2.84 24.84
N LYS A 133 31.01 2.39 24.91
CA LYS A 133 31.60 1.80 26.13
C LYS A 133 31.83 2.82 27.25
N LYS A 134 31.84 4.12 26.94
CA LYS A 134 32.09 5.21 27.91
C LYS A 134 30.85 6.08 28.10
N ILE A 135 29.66 5.52 27.87
CA ILE A 135 28.40 6.25 27.94
C ILE A 135 28.20 6.97 29.29
N ASP A 136 28.69 6.37 30.38
CA ASP A 136 28.59 6.93 31.75
C ASP A 136 29.50 8.14 31.99
N LYS A 137 30.48 8.37 31.11
CA LYS A 137 31.43 9.49 31.19
C LYS A 137 31.06 10.66 30.29
N ARG A 138 29.86 10.62 29.69
CA ARG A 138 29.41 11.66 28.76
C ARG A 138 28.99 12.94 29.51
N PRO A 139 29.12 14.10 28.86
CA PRO A 139 28.69 15.37 29.44
C PRO A 139 27.20 15.36 29.77
N VAL A 140 26.84 16.19 30.75
CA VAL A 140 25.49 16.31 31.32
C VAL A 140 24.40 16.42 30.25
N ILE A 141 24.61 17.22 29.21
CA ILE A 141 23.64 17.44 28.12
C ILE A 141 23.34 16.12 27.39
N LEU A 142 24.37 15.34 27.07
CA LEU A 142 24.20 14.04 26.41
C LEU A 142 23.51 13.03 27.34
N THR A 143 23.71 13.12 28.65
CA THR A 143 22.98 12.29 29.63
C THR A 143 21.49 12.64 29.69
N HIS A 144 21.13 13.92 29.56
CA HIS A 144 19.72 14.35 29.47
C HIS A 144 19.09 13.86 28.16
N LEU A 145 19.78 14.03 27.03
CA LEU A 145 19.31 13.56 25.73
C LEU A 145 19.13 12.03 25.72
N ARG A 146 20.09 11.30 26.30
CA ARG A 146 19.99 9.85 26.49
C ARG A 146 18.77 9.49 27.33
N MET A 147 18.54 10.18 28.43
CA MET A 147 17.38 9.93 29.29
C MET A 147 16.06 10.17 28.55
N ALA A 148 15.98 11.24 27.74
CA ALA A 148 14.81 11.52 26.93
C ALA A 148 14.55 10.41 25.90
N GLY A 149 15.57 10.00 25.15
CA GLY A 149 15.43 8.91 24.17
C GLY A 149 15.12 7.55 24.80
N LEU A 150 15.70 7.21 25.95
CA LEU A 150 15.34 5.99 26.69
C LEU A 150 13.91 6.03 27.25
N THR A 151 13.39 7.22 27.57
CA THR A 151 11.98 7.39 27.97
C THR A 151 11.07 7.14 26.78
N LEU A 152 11.38 7.69 25.60
CA LEU A 152 10.67 7.38 24.34
C LEU A 152 10.68 5.87 24.06
N LEU A 153 11.86 5.24 24.13
CA LEU A 153 12.03 3.80 23.94
C LEU A 153 11.14 2.98 24.89
N LEU A 154 11.14 3.32 26.19
CA LEU A 154 10.34 2.62 27.18
C LEU A 154 8.84 2.77 26.90
N ILE A 155 8.37 3.98 26.58
CA ILE A 155 6.96 4.23 26.25
C ILE A 155 6.56 3.43 25.02
N THR A 156 7.35 3.48 23.94
CA THR A 156 7.10 2.68 22.73
C THR A 156 7.11 1.18 23.02
N GLY A 157 8.04 0.70 23.84
CA GLY A 157 8.10 -0.71 24.22
C GLY A 157 6.90 -1.17 25.04
N ILE A 158 6.40 -0.34 25.96
CA ILE A 158 5.16 -0.60 26.70
C ILE A 158 3.98 -0.65 25.73
N TYR A 159 3.86 0.36 24.86
CA TYR A 159 2.80 0.43 23.86
C TYR A 159 2.78 -0.82 22.96
N ALA A 160 3.93 -1.20 22.40
CA ALA A 160 4.06 -2.38 21.56
C ALA A 160 3.77 -3.68 22.34
N ALA A 161 4.24 -3.81 23.58
CA ALA A 161 3.99 -4.98 24.41
C ALA A 161 2.50 -5.14 24.76
N VAL A 162 1.80 -4.04 25.07
CA VAL A 162 0.35 -4.04 25.30
C VAL A 162 -0.40 -4.44 24.03
N TRP A 163 -0.05 -3.83 22.89
CA TRP A 163 -0.70 -4.11 21.62
C TRP A 163 -0.50 -5.56 21.16
N ILE A 164 0.75 -6.05 21.17
CA ILE A 164 1.05 -7.45 20.82
C ILE A 164 0.42 -8.41 21.83
N GLY A 165 0.23 -8.01 23.08
CA GLY A 165 -0.42 -8.81 24.12
C GLY A 165 -1.80 -9.33 23.73
N PHE A 166 -2.55 -8.57 22.92
CA PHE A 166 -3.84 -9.01 22.39
C PHE A 166 -3.75 -10.23 21.46
N TYR A 167 -2.62 -10.42 20.77
CA TYR A 167 -2.38 -11.57 19.91
C TYR A 167 -1.58 -12.67 20.62
N ALA A 168 -0.56 -12.28 21.39
CA ALA A 168 0.36 -13.19 22.04
C ALA A 168 -0.33 -14.05 23.11
N LEU A 169 -1.33 -13.52 23.82
CA LEU A 169 -2.06 -14.29 24.83
C LEU A 169 -2.89 -15.43 24.19
N PRO A 170 -3.81 -15.17 23.23
CA PRO A 170 -4.49 -16.23 22.48
C PRO A 170 -3.53 -17.21 21.80
N ALA A 171 -2.50 -16.71 21.12
CA ALA A 171 -1.51 -17.54 20.43
C ALA A 171 -0.73 -18.43 21.42
N GLY A 172 -0.40 -17.93 22.61
CA GLY A 172 0.25 -18.71 23.66
C GLY A 172 -0.65 -19.83 24.20
N VAL A 173 -1.94 -19.54 24.43
CA VAL A 173 -2.92 -20.54 24.86
C VAL A 173 -3.12 -21.60 23.78
N GLN A 174 -3.29 -21.18 22.53
CA GLN A 174 -3.42 -22.09 21.40
C GLN A 174 -2.16 -22.93 21.21
N GLY A 175 -0.97 -22.33 21.32
CA GLY A 175 0.30 -23.05 21.24
C GLY A 175 0.44 -24.11 22.32
N ILE A 176 0.04 -23.83 23.57
CA ILE A 176 0.04 -24.82 24.65
C ILE A 176 -0.94 -25.96 24.34
N LYS A 177 -2.15 -25.65 23.86
CA LYS A 177 -3.14 -26.66 23.43
C LYS A 177 -2.57 -27.53 22.32
N SER A 178 -2.04 -26.93 21.26
CA SER A 178 -1.44 -27.65 20.12
C SER A 178 -0.23 -28.50 20.52
N ILE A 179 0.61 -28.05 21.46
CA ILE A 179 1.70 -28.87 22.00
C ILE A 179 1.13 -30.05 22.80
N GLY A 180 0.11 -29.82 23.64
CA GLY A 180 -0.58 -30.88 24.36
C GLY A 180 -1.19 -31.93 23.43
N ASP A 181 -1.89 -31.47 22.39
CA ASP A 181 -2.49 -32.33 21.35
C ASP A 181 -1.43 -33.07 20.55
N LEU A 182 -0.30 -32.42 20.26
CA LEU A 182 0.84 -33.09 19.64
C LEU A 182 1.32 -34.21 20.55
N PHE A 183 1.58 -33.98 21.84
CA PHE A 183 2.07 -35.02 22.75
C PHE A 183 1.08 -36.16 22.98
N THR A 184 -0.24 -35.88 23.03
CA THR A 184 -1.25 -36.93 23.19
C THR A 184 -1.41 -37.76 21.92
N ASN A 185 -1.27 -37.14 20.75
CA ASN A 185 -1.45 -37.81 19.46
C ASN A 185 -0.16 -38.33 18.84
N ILE A 186 1.03 -37.90 19.27
CA ILE A 186 2.32 -38.23 18.64
C ILE A 186 2.53 -39.74 18.57
N TRP A 187 2.12 -40.47 19.61
CA TRP A 187 2.24 -41.93 19.61
C TRP A 187 1.31 -42.57 18.59
N ARG A 188 0.05 -42.09 18.50
CA ARG A 188 -0.94 -42.58 17.53
C ARG A 188 -0.51 -42.27 16.10
N GLU A 189 -0.06 -41.05 15.84
CA GLU A 189 0.44 -40.64 14.53
C GLU A 189 1.70 -41.43 14.15
N LEU A 190 2.69 -41.56 15.04
CA LEU A 190 3.89 -42.38 14.78
C LEU A 190 3.57 -43.85 14.50
N THR A 191 2.57 -44.43 15.15
CA THR A 191 2.16 -45.83 14.89
C THR A 191 1.40 -46.01 13.58
N ASN A 192 0.78 -44.95 13.05
CA ASN A 192 -0.01 -44.97 11.83
C ASN A 192 0.72 -44.38 10.61
N VAL A 193 1.94 -43.88 10.78
CA VAL A 193 2.76 -43.37 9.68
C VAL A 193 3.16 -44.54 8.79
N ASP A 194 2.64 -44.54 7.56
CA ASP A 194 3.15 -45.40 6.50
C ASP A 194 4.52 -44.87 6.05
N PHE A 195 5.58 -45.46 6.61
CA PHE A 195 6.97 -45.09 6.30
C PHE A 195 7.32 -45.23 4.80
N ALA A 196 6.56 -46.00 4.03
CA ALA A 196 6.75 -46.11 2.58
C ALA A 196 6.25 -44.86 1.82
N SER A 197 5.31 -44.11 2.40
CA SER A 197 4.74 -42.88 1.80
C SER A 197 5.57 -41.62 2.08
N ILE A 198 6.57 -41.69 2.96
CA ILE A 198 7.40 -40.54 3.32
C ILE A 198 8.29 -40.17 2.12
N GLN A 199 8.00 -39.02 1.51
CA GLN A 199 8.91 -38.40 0.55
C GLN A 199 10.16 -37.92 1.30
N TRP A 200 11.22 -38.73 1.33
CA TRP A 200 12.48 -38.42 2.04
C TRP A 200 13.08 -37.06 1.67
N ARG A 201 12.80 -36.56 0.45
CA ARG A 201 13.19 -35.22 -0.02
C ARG A 201 12.55 -34.09 0.82
N MET A 202 11.38 -34.30 1.40
CA MET A 202 10.65 -33.31 2.20
C MET A 202 11.09 -33.29 3.67
N VAL A 203 11.71 -34.36 4.18
CA VAL A 203 12.10 -34.48 5.59
C VAL A 203 12.97 -33.30 6.08
N PRO A 204 14.02 -32.86 5.34
CA PRO A 204 14.79 -31.68 5.74
C PRO A 204 13.96 -30.40 5.82
N PHE A 205 12.99 -30.21 4.91
CA PHE A 205 12.09 -29.06 4.91
C PHE A 205 11.12 -29.09 6.09
N THR A 206 10.60 -30.26 6.44
CA THR A 206 9.75 -30.42 7.63
C THR A 206 10.53 -30.12 8.90
N ILE A 207 11.76 -30.63 9.03
CA ILE A 207 12.62 -30.35 10.18
C ILE A 207 12.94 -28.85 10.25
N LEU A 208 13.33 -28.24 9.13
CA LEU A 208 13.62 -26.81 9.07
C LEU A 208 12.37 -25.97 9.41
N GLY A 209 11.20 -26.36 8.90
CA GLY A 209 9.92 -25.73 9.17
C GLY A 209 9.54 -25.82 10.66
N MET A 210 9.77 -26.97 11.30
CA MET A 210 9.56 -27.14 12.74
C MET A 210 10.53 -26.30 13.57
N ILE A 211 11.81 -26.23 13.18
CA ILE A 211 12.79 -25.35 13.80
C ILE A 211 12.31 -23.91 13.67
N LEU A 212 11.96 -23.47 12.46
CA LEU A 212 11.50 -22.11 12.21
C LEU A 212 10.22 -21.80 12.99
N LEU A 213 9.28 -22.73 13.11
CA LEU A 213 8.07 -22.59 13.91
C LEU A 213 8.38 -22.40 15.40
N ILE A 214 9.29 -23.20 15.96
CA ILE A 214 9.73 -23.07 17.35
C ILE A 214 10.38 -21.70 17.56
N PHE A 215 11.29 -21.32 16.67
CA PHE A 215 11.96 -20.03 16.72
C PHE A 215 10.94 -18.88 16.61
N SER A 216 10.05 -18.88 15.62
CA SER A 216 8.97 -17.89 15.47
C SER A 216 8.08 -17.82 16.70
N GLY A 217 7.73 -18.95 17.31
CA GLY A 217 6.99 -18.98 18.58
C GLY A 217 7.74 -18.29 19.71
N THR A 218 9.05 -18.49 19.82
CA THR A 218 9.87 -17.74 20.80
C THR A 218 9.89 -16.24 20.49
N LEU A 219 9.91 -15.84 19.23
CA LEU A 219 9.89 -14.43 18.87
C LEU A 219 8.53 -13.82 19.22
N PHE A 220 7.43 -14.42 18.78
CA PHE A 220 6.10 -13.85 19.00
C PHE A 220 5.71 -13.78 20.48
N VAL A 221 6.07 -14.80 21.28
CA VAL A 221 5.68 -14.89 22.70
C VAL A 221 6.72 -14.26 23.62
N LEU A 222 8.03 -14.50 23.41
CA LEU A 222 9.06 -14.00 24.33
C LEU A 222 9.53 -12.59 23.98
N MET A 223 9.50 -12.17 22.72
CA MET A 223 10.03 -10.86 22.34
C MET A 223 9.29 -9.70 23.04
N PRO A 224 7.95 -9.66 23.16
CA PRO A 224 7.27 -8.56 23.85
C PRO A 224 7.74 -8.43 25.31
N VAL A 225 7.92 -9.56 25.99
CA VAL A 225 8.42 -9.60 27.37
C VAL A 225 9.88 -9.20 27.44
N ALA A 226 10.72 -9.74 26.55
CA ALA A 226 12.15 -9.45 26.51
C ALA A 226 12.43 -7.98 26.22
N VAL A 227 11.75 -7.41 25.22
CA VAL A 227 11.82 -5.99 24.84
C VAL A 227 11.42 -5.10 26.02
N PHE A 228 10.28 -5.37 26.66
CA PHE A 228 9.85 -4.61 27.84
C PHE A 228 10.90 -4.65 28.97
N VAL A 229 11.45 -5.83 29.28
CA VAL A 229 12.48 -5.99 30.32
C VAL A 229 13.77 -5.27 29.95
N LEU A 230 14.22 -5.38 28.70
CA LEU A 230 15.44 -4.72 28.21
C LEU A 230 15.30 -3.20 28.28
N TYR A 231 14.18 -2.66 27.83
CA TYR A 231 13.96 -1.21 27.80
C TYR A 231 13.77 -0.65 29.21
N THR A 232 13.08 -1.38 30.09
CA THR A 232 12.96 -0.99 31.51
C THR A 232 14.34 -0.96 32.18
N LYS A 233 15.18 -1.96 31.92
CA LYS A 233 16.56 -1.98 32.44
C LYS A 233 17.40 -0.84 31.88
N ALA A 234 17.30 -0.58 30.58
CA ALA A 234 18.03 0.50 29.92
C ALA A 234 17.64 1.87 30.50
N TRP A 235 16.32 2.12 30.63
CA TRP A 235 15.77 3.32 31.25
C TRP A 235 16.19 3.46 32.71
N ALA A 236 16.11 2.40 33.51
CA ALA A 236 16.51 2.43 34.92
C ALA A 236 18.01 2.74 35.08
N SER A 237 18.86 2.21 34.19
CA SER A 237 20.28 2.56 34.14
C SER A 237 20.47 4.04 33.81
N GLY A 238 19.82 4.52 32.74
CA GLY A 238 19.90 5.93 32.34
C GLY A 238 19.42 6.89 33.43
N PHE A 239 18.35 6.53 34.13
CA PHE A 239 17.81 7.27 35.27
C PHE A 239 18.85 7.36 36.39
N LYS A 240 19.43 6.21 36.78
CA LYS A 240 20.46 6.15 37.82
C LYS A 240 21.67 7.03 37.48
N ASP A 241 22.15 6.96 36.25
CA ASP A 241 23.30 7.75 35.80
C ASP A 241 23.01 9.25 35.82
N LEU A 242 21.82 9.66 35.36
CA LEU A 242 21.41 11.07 35.42
C LEU A 242 21.26 11.56 36.87
N THR A 243 20.78 10.70 37.77
CA THR A 243 20.75 11.04 39.20
C THR A 243 22.13 11.18 39.82
N ALA A 244 23.13 10.45 39.31
CA ALA A 244 24.50 10.51 39.81
C ALA A 244 25.24 11.78 39.39
N VAL A 245 24.97 12.30 38.19
CA VAL A 245 25.63 13.51 37.67
C VAL A 245 24.83 14.79 37.95
N SER A 246 23.52 14.68 38.16
CA SER A 246 22.65 15.82 38.43
C SER A 246 21.80 15.62 39.69
N SER A 247 20.48 15.40 39.54
CA SER A 247 19.57 15.21 40.66
C SER A 247 18.37 14.36 40.26
N ARG A 248 17.77 13.67 41.23
CA ARG A 248 16.57 12.86 41.02
C ARG A 248 15.40 13.65 40.45
N ILE A 249 15.24 14.89 40.90
CA ILE A 249 14.16 15.79 40.43
C ILE A 249 14.32 16.07 38.93
N ARG A 250 15.55 16.31 38.44
CA ARG A 250 15.77 16.53 36.99
C ARG A 250 15.52 15.27 36.17
N ALA A 251 15.90 14.09 36.66
CA ALA A 251 15.64 12.84 35.94
C ALA A 251 14.14 12.53 35.81
N ILE A 252 13.37 12.77 36.88
CA ILE A 252 11.90 12.70 36.84
C ILE A 252 11.37 13.77 35.89
N GLY A 253 11.82 15.02 36.02
CA GLY A 253 11.39 16.15 35.20
C GLY A 253 11.56 15.90 33.70
N VAL A 254 12.72 15.37 33.26
CA VAL A 254 12.95 15.00 31.85
C VAL A 254 11.97 13.92 31.39
N SER A 255 11.79 12.86 32.18
CA SER A 255 10.90 11.75 31.80
C SER A 255 9.44 12.20 31.71
N THR A 256 8.99 13.01 32.69
CA THR A 256 7.66 13.59 32.72
C THR A 256 7.45 14.57 31.57
N ALA A 257 8.43 15.42 31.27
CA ALA A 257 8.35 16.35 30.15
C ALA A 257 8.19 15.60 28.82
N VAL A 258 8.99 14.57 28.57
CA VAL A 258 8.89 13.73 27.37
C VAL A 258 7.51 13.07 27.26
N LEU A 259 7.00 12.49 28.35
CA LEU A 259 5.68 11.88 28.37
C LEU A 259 4.57 12.90 28.07
N LEU A 260 4.60 14.06 28.72
CA LEU A 260 3.60 15.12 28.49
C LEU A 260 3.68 15.66 27.06
N THR A 261 4.88 15.88 26.52
CA THR A 261 5.06 16.28 25.13
C THR A 261 4.47 15.24 24.18
N LEU A 262 4.72 13.95 24.42
CA LEU A 262 4.17 12.90 23.57
C LEU A 262 2.63 12.87 23.64
N ILE A 263 2.04 13.00 24.83
CA ILE A 263 0.57 13.08 24.99
C ILE A 263 0.02 14.28 24.23
N LEU A 264 0.63 15.46 24.39
CA LEU A 264 0.20 16.69 23.72
C LEU A 264 0.29 16.61 22.19
N LEU A 265 1.29 15.92 21.65
CA LEU A 265 1.44 15.71 20.21
C LEU A 265 0.48 14.63 19.67
N THR A 266 0.18 13.61 20.48
CA THR A 266 -0.66 12.47 20.08
C THR A 266 -2.13 12.86 19.93
N ILE A 267 -2.62 13.81 20.73
CA ILE A 267 -4.01 14.29 20.65
C ILE A 267 -4.35 14.87 19.27
N PRO A 268 -3.66 15.91 18.76
CA PRO A 268 -3.94 16.45 17.43
C PRO A 268 -3.56 15.46 16.31
N ALA A 269 -2.51 14.66 16.49
CA ALA A 269 -2.10 13.69 15.48
C ALA A 269 -3.16 12.61 15.20
N ASN A 270 -4.00 12.27 16.19
CA ASN A 270 -5.10 11.33 16.06
C ASN A 270 -6.45 11.97 15.68
N ARG A 271 -6.52 13.30 15.49
CA ARG A 271 -7.74 13.93 15.01
C ARG A 271 -7.87 13.63 13.53
N GLN A 272 -8.99 13.01 13.16
CA GLN A 272 -9.30 12.74 11.77
C GLN A 272 -10.31 13.78 11.26
N PRO A 273 -10.08 14.41 10.10
CA PRO A 273 -10.83 15.60 9.67
C PRO A 273 -12.27 15.30 9.17
N GLN A 274 -12.58 14.06 8.80
CA GLN A 274 -13.86 13.69 8.15
C GLN A 274 -15.08 14.04 8.98
N HIS A 275 -15.06 13.84 10.31
CA HIS A 275 -16.22 14.14 11.14
C HIS A 275 -16.64 15.60 11.06
N LYS A 276 -15.67 16.51 10.88
CA LYS A 276 -15.96 17.93 10.72
C LYS A 276 -16.57 18.20 9.34
N ALA A 277 -16.02 17.63 8.29
CA ALA A 277 -16.53 17.82 6.92
C ALA A 277 -17.96 17.29 6.75
N PHE A 278 -18.22 16.06 7.20
CA PHE A 278 -19.57 15.48 7.14
C PHE A 278 -20.56 16.29 7.97
N ALA A 279 -20.18 16.74 9.16
CA ALA A 279 -21.06 17.59 9.98
C ALA A 279 -21.37 18.94 9.33
N LEU A 280 -20.41 19.54 8.60
CA LEU A 280 -20.59 20.80 7.88
C LEU A 280 -21.50 20.65 6.65
N LEU A 281 -21.49 19.49 6.00
CA LEU A 281 -22.26 19.23 4.77
C LEU A 281 -23.62 18.56 5.02
N ASN A 282 -23.91 18.16 6.27
CA ASN A 282 -25.18 17.53 6.62
C ASN A 282 -26.38 18.49 6.54
N GLU A 283 -26.14 19.80 6.66
CA GLU A 283 -27.19 20.83 6.59
C GLU A 283 -26.92 21.77 5.40
N THR A 284 -27.89 21.90 4.49
CA THR A 284 -27.79 22.84 3.38
C THR A 284 -27.89 24.28 3.90
N PRO A 285 -26.97 25.20 3.54
CA PRO A 285 -27.03 26.58 4.00
C PRO A 285 -28.34 27.24 3.54
N THR A 286 -29.07 27.84 4.47
CA THR A 286 -30.37 28.48 4.21
C THR A 286 -30.26 29.98 4.03
N THR A 287 -29.12 30.56 4.44
CA THR A 287 -28.83 31.99 4.32
C THR A 287 -27.50 32.24 3.60
N PRO A 288 -27.31 33.40 2.93
CA PRO A 288 -26.03 33.75 2.31
C PRO A 288 -24.86 33.80 3.31
N ALA A 289 -25.10 34.23 4.54
CA ALA A 289 -24.07 34.28 5.58
C ALA A 289 -23.62 32.87 6.02
N GLU A 290 -24.54 31.89 6.02
CA GLU A 290 -24.19 30.48 6.27
C GLU A 290 -23.37 29.89 5.11
N ALA A 291 -23.71 30.26 3.86
CA ALA A 291 -22.94 29.86 2.68
C ALA A 291 -21.51 30.43 2.73
N ASP A 292 -21.36 31.73 3.05
CA ASP A 292 -20.03 32.37 3.20
C ASP A 292 -19.20 31.70 4.31
N ALA A 293 -19.82 31.38 5.47
CA ALA A 293 -19.13 30.70 6.57
C ALA A 293 -18.72 29.24 6.23
N LEU A 294 -19.42 28.62 5.28
CA LEU A 294 -19.08 27.29 4.77
C LEU A 294 -17.89 27.38 3.80
N LEU A 295 -17.86 28.40 2.93
CA LEU A 295 -16.74 28.70 2.03
C LEU A 295 -15.44 29.02 2.81
N ASP A 296 -15.54 29.72 3.94
CA ASP A 296 -14.39 29.96 4.84
C ASP A 296 -13.78 28.65 5.41
N GLN A 297 -14.49 27.53 5.30
CA GLN A 297 -14.06 26.21 5.77
C GLN A 297 -13.80 25.20 4.65
N GLU A 298 -13.70 25.67 3.40
CA GLU A 298 -13.49 24.83 2.21
C GLU A 298 -12.33 23.85 2.38
N GLU A 299 -11.16 24.30 2.85
CA GLU A 299 -9.98 23.44 3.05
C GLU A 299 -10.25 22.32 4.06
N ALA A 300 -10.98 22.61 5.13
CA ALA A 300 -11.33 21.60 6.14
C ALA A 300 -12.35 20.59 5.60
N ILE A 301 -13.26 21.02 4.73
CA ILE A 301 -14.22 20.14 4.04
C ILE A 301 -13.45 19.23 3.09
N ARG A 302 -12.60 19.80 2.24
CA ARG A 302 -11.72 19.09 1.30
C ARG A 302 -10.86 18.04 2.00
N ASP A 303 -10.14 18.41 3.06
CA ASP A 303 -9.31 17.49 3.86
C ASP A 303 -10.11 16.34 4.48
N GLY A 304 -11.31 16.66 4.99
CA GLY A 304 -12.18 15.68 5.63
C GLY A 304 -12.74 14.66 4.64
N LEU A 305 -13.30 15.13 3.52
CA LEU A 305 -13.83 14.25 2.46
C LEU A 305 -12.71 13.42 1.83
N LEU A 306 -11.55 14.03 1.56
CA LEU A 306 -10.40 13.31 1.02
C LEU A 306 -9.85 12.25 1.99
N ASN A 307 -9.90 12.50 3.31
CA ASN A 307 -9.51 11.49 4.30
C ASN A 307 -10.49 10.32 4.37
N ALA A 308 -11.80 10.56 4.25
CA ALA A 308 -12.81 9.51 4.18
C ALA A 308 -12.67 8.70 2.88
N PHE A 309 -12.53 9.38 1.73
CA PHE A 309 -12.32 8.76 0.43
C PHE A 309 -11.09 7.85 0.39
N LEU A 310 -9.97 8.31 0.98
CA LEU A 310 -8.71 7.56 1.02
C LEU A 310 -8.54 6.69 2.27
N ALA A 311 -9.61 6.44 3.04
CA ALA A 311 -9.54 5.67 4.27
C ALA A 311 -8.93 4.26 4.07
N PRO A 312 -9.31 3.48 3.03
CA PRO A 312 -8.73 2.15 2.77
C PRO A 312 -7.23 2.14 2.45
N GLN A 313 -6.67 3.29 2.04
CA GLN A 313 -5.24 3.46 1.74
C GLN A 313 -4.47 4.06 2.93
N ARG A 314 -5.15 4.68 3.90
CA ARG A 314 -4.51 5.36 5.05
C ARG A 314 -4.58 4.56 6.34
N TYR A 315 -5.61 3.75 6.52
CA TYR A 315 -5.88 3.02 7.75
C TYR A 315 -5.93 1.51 7.51
N VAL A 316 -5.67 0.74 8.56
CA VAL A 316 -5.62 -0.73 8.49
C VAL A 316 -7.02 -1.34 8.59
N SER A 317 -7.90 -0.69 9.35
CA SER A 317 -9.27 -1.11 9.62
C SER A 317 -10.06 0.09 10.17
N ALA A 318 -11.37 -0.05 10.37
CA ALA A 318 -12.18 0.93 11.07
C ALA A 318 -12.47 0.54 12.53
N GLU A 319 -12.69 1.54 13.39
CA GLU A 319 -13.19 1.38 14.76
C GLU A 319 -14.57 0.72 14.74
N GLY A 320 -14.76 -0.36 15.53
CA GLY A 320 -15.97 -1.18 15.54
C GLY A 320 -15.90 -2.41 14.63
N GLU A 321 -14.99 -2.42 13.64
CA GLU A 321 -14.88 -3.49 12.63
C GLU A 321 -13.68 -4.41 12.84
N VAL A 322 -12.97 -4.28 13.96
CA VAL A 322 -11.82 -5.13 14.33
C VAL A 322 -12.30 -6.49 14.90
N ARG A 323 -13.18 -7.18 14.16
CA ARG A 323 -13.89 -8.39 14.60
C ARG A 323 -12.94 -9.56 14.84
N HIS A 324 -11.81 -9.63 14.12
CA HIS A 324 -10.83 -10.70 14.28
C HIS A 324 -10.30 -10.79 15.71
N ILE A 325 -10.18 -9.68 16.45
CA ILE A 325 -9.77 -9.71 17.86
C ILE A 325 -10.85 -10.39 18.70
N ARG A 326 -12.11 -9.99 18.54
CA ARG A 326 -13.23 -10.61 19.25
C ARG A 326 -13.27 -12.12 18.96
N GLU A 327 -13.22 -12.51 17.70
CA GLU A 327 -13.28 -13.90 17.25
C GLU A 327 -12.13 -14.75 17.78
N ILE A 328 -10.90 -14.22 17.78
CA ILE A 328 -9.74 -14.92 18.34
C ILE A 328 -10.00 -15.26 19.81
N TYR A 329 -10.54 -14.33 20.60
CA TYR A 329 -10.78 -14.56 22.03
C TYR A 329 -11.99 -15.46 22.29
N GLU A 330 -13.06 -15.36 21.49
CA GLU A 330 -14.18 -16.31 21.54
C GLU A 330 -13.70 -17.73 21.23
N ASN A 331 -12.97 -17.92 20.13
CA ASN A 331 -12.55 -19.23 19.65
C ASN A 331 -11.45 -19.88 20.52
N THR A 332 -10.47 -19.09 20.99
CA THR A 332 -9.32 -19.65 21.73
C THR A 332 -9.57 -19.77 23.23
N LEU A 333 -10.24 -18.79 23.83
CA LEU A 333 -10.45 -18.69 25.28
C LEU A 333 -11.90 -19.01 25.69
N GLY A 334 -12.83 -19.17 24.74
CA GLY A 334 -14.23 -19.50 25.04
C GLY A 334 -14.95 -18.35 25.75
N LEU A 335 -14.54 -17.10 25.50
CA LEU A 335 -15.18 -15.95 26.13
C LEU A 335 -16.59 -15.72 25.56
N GLU A 336 -17.52 -15.29 26.40
CA GLU A 336 -18.82 -14.82 25.94
C GLU A 336 -18.69 -13.59 25.03
N PRO A 337 -19.56 -13.41 24.01
CA PRO A 337 -19.43 -12.34 23.03
C PRO A 337 -19.35 -10.92 23.63
N ALA A 338 -20.06 -10.67 24.74
CA ALA A 338 -20.01 -9.39 25.43
C ALA A 338 -18.62 -9.08 26.01
N ASN A 339 -17.94 -10.08 26.58
CA ASN A 339 -16.60 -9.93 27.14
C ASN A 339 -15.55 -9.82 26.02
N ALA A 340 -15.68 -10.61 24.96
CA ALA A 340 -14.81 -10.51 23.79
C ALA A 340 -14.93 -9.13 23.10
N LYS A 341 -16.14 -8.55 23.06
CA LYS A 341 -16.36 -7.17 22.59
C LYS A 341 -15.64 -6.12 23.45
N GLN A 342 -15.62 -6.29 24.77
CA GLN A 342 -14.86 -5.37 25.65
C GLN A 342 -13.36 -5.43 25.34
N ILE A 343 -12.83 -6.62 25.03
CA ILE A 343 -11.43 -6.80 24.61
C ILE A 343 -11.18 -6.13 23.26
N GLN A 344 -12.11 -6.26 22.30
CA GLN A 344 -12.05 -5.53 21.03
C GLN A 344 -12.00 -4.01 21.26
N THR A 345 -12.88 -3.45 22.09
CA THR A 345 -12.87 -2.00 22.40
C THR A 345 -11.57 -1.55 23.07
N ALA A 346 -11.02 -2.37 23.97
CA ALA A 346 -9.72 -2.10 24.58
C ALA A 346 -8.59 -2.12 23.53
N TYR A 347 -8.63 -3.06 22.58
CA TYR A 347 -7.71 -3.10 21.46
C TYR A 347 -7.84 -1.86 20.58
N GLU A 348 -9.06 -1.47 20.20
CA GLU A 348 -9.34 -0.31 19.35
C GLU A 348 -8.80 0.99 19.98
N THR A 349 -8.90 1.12 21.30
CA THR A 349 -8.33 2.25 22.03
C THR A 349 -6.81 2.35 21.86
N ILE A 350 -6.11 1.21 21.87
CA ILE A 350 -4.66 1.14 21.69
C ILE A 350 -4.27 1.30 20.22
N ALA A 351 -5.03 0.70 19.30
CA ALA A 351 -4.81 0.70 17.87
C ALA A 351 -5.32 1.98 17.18
N LYS A 352 -5.93 2.92 17.91
CA LYS A 352 -6.50 4.16 17.37
C LYS A 352 -5.63 4.90 16.33
N PRO A 353 -4.28 5.01 16.48
CA PRO A 353 -3.43 5.65 15.47
C PRO A 353 -3.49 5.06 14.07
N ILE A 354 -3.89 3.79 13.93
CA ILE A 354 -3.96 3.05 12.67
C ILE A 354 -5.40 2.73 12.24
N LEU A 355 -6.39 3.10 13.06
CA LEU A 355 -7.80 2.83 12.80
C LEU A 355 -8.50 4.06 12.26
N TYR A 356 -9.33 3.87 11.25
CA TYR A 356 -10.25 4.88 10.77
C TYR A 356 -11.40 5.05 11.76
N GLN A 357 -11.83 6.28 12.01
CA GLN A 357 -12.99 6.57 12.85
C GLN A 357 -14.20 6.83 11.93
N PRO A 358 -15.13 5.87 11.78
CA PRO A 358 -16.27 6.06 10.90
C PRO A 358 -17.20 7.14 11.45
N VAL A 359 -17.72 7.98 10.56
CA VAL A 359 -18.76 8.97 10.83
C VAL A 359 -20.06 8.24 11.19
N ASN A 360 -20.43 7.25 10.39
CA ASN A 360 -21.62 6.45 10.57
C ASN A 360 -21.24 5.14 11.28
N ARG A 361 -21.74 4.95 12.51
CA ARG A 361 -21.42 3.74 13.27
C ARG A 361 -22.10 2.53 12.63
N VAL A 362 -21.28 1.68 12.02
CA VAL A 362 -21.67 0.40 11.47
C VAL A 362 -22.33 -0.49 12.53
N SER A 363 -23.48 -1.06 12.19
CA SER A 363 -24.19 -2.03 13.00
C SER A 363 -23.37 -3.34 13.06
N ALA A 364 -22.93 -3.72 14.26
CA ALA A 364 -22.06 -4.89 14.48
C ALA A 364 -22.71 -6.27 14.23
N TYR A 365 -23.91 -6.31 13.66
CA TYR A 365 -24.73 -7.52 13.50
C TYR A 365 -24.82 -8.06 12.06
N GLU A 366 -24.28 -7.36 11.07
CA GLU A 366 -24.22 -7.89 9.71
C GLU A 366 -22.96 -8.74 9.51
N TRP A 367 -23.17 -9.96 9.00
CA TRP A 367 -22.18 -11.01 8.77
C TRP A 367 -21.28 -10.72 7.56
N ASP A 368 -20.93 -9.46 7.34
CA ASP A 368 -20.01 -9.10 6.27
C ASP A 368 -18.56 -9.22 6.76
N TRP A 369 -17.71 -9.84 5.94
CA TRP A 369 -16.27 -9.94 6.17
C TRP A 369 -15.54 -8.69 5.66
N GLU A 370 -16.24 -7.82 4.93
CA GLU A 370 -15.75 -6.53 4.48
C GLU A 370 -15.93 -5.44 5.56
N ASN A 371 -14.97 -4.51 5.64
CA ASN A 371 -15.09 -3.30 6.45
C ASN A 371 -16.09 -2.37 5.76
N GLN A 372 -17.33 -2.29 6.27
CA GLN A 372 -18.39 -1.48 5.66
C GLN A 372 -17.98 0.00 5.59
N ALA A 373 -17.26 0.50 6.60
CA ALA A 373 -16.75 1.86 6.59
C ALA A 373 -15.77 2.13 5.44
N PHE A 374 -15.10 1.11 4.90
CA PHE A 374 -14.20 1.23 3.75
C PHE A 374 -14.91 1.09 2.41
N THR A 375 -16.20 0.74 2.41
CA THR A 375 -17.02 0.62 1.21
C THR A 375 -18.00 1.78 1.08
N GLU A 376 -18.70 2.12 2.16
CA GLU A 376 -19.79 3.11 2.16
C GLU A 376 -19.27 4.55 2.25
N GLU A 377 -18.46 4.88 3.26
CA GLU A 377 -18.05 6.28 3.49
C GLU A 377 -17.17 6.87 2.38
N PRO A 378 -16.31 6.11 1.66
CA PRO A 378 -15.63 6.66 0.49
C PRO A 378 -16.60 7.06 -0.63
N GLN A 379 -17.68 6.30 -0.84
CA GLN A 379 -18.70 6.64 -1.85
C GLN A 379 -19.47 7.89 -1.42
N GLU A 380 -19.92 7.94 -0.17
CA GLU A 380 -20.60 9.11 0.40
C GLU A 380 -19.70 10.36 0.34
N ALA A 381 -18.41 10.22 0.67
CA ALA A 381 -17.46 11.32 0.56
C ALA A 381 -17.25 11.82 -0.87
N ALA A 382 -17.24 10.92 -1.86
CA ALA A 382 -17.13 11.28 -3.27
C ALA A 382 -18.39 12.03 -3.76
N GLU A 383 -19.59 11.57 -3.35
CA GLU A 383 -20.85 12.23 -3.67
C GLU A 383 -20.93 13.63 -3.05
N LEU A 384 -20.62 13.75 -1.76
CA LEU A 384 -20.59 15.03 -1.05
C LEU A 384 -19.56 16.00 -1.65
N TYR A 385 -18.39 15.48 -2.05
CA TYR A 385 -17.37 16.29 -2.72
C TYR A 385 -17.90 16.83 -4.05
N GLN A 386 -18.49 15.95 -4.88
CA GLN A 386 -19.04 16.36 -6.17
C GLN A 386 -20.20 17.35 -6.03
N GLN A 387 -21.05 17.19 -5.02
CA GLN A 387 -22.16 18.12 -4.76
C GLN A 387 -21.68 19.51 -4.30
N TYR A 388 -20.58 19.56 -3.54
CA TYR A 388 -20.08 20.81 -2.98
C TYR A 388 -19.13 21.56 -3.93
N PHE A 389 -18.27 20.85 -4.65
CA PHE A 389 -17.25 21.42 -5.54
C PHE A 389 -17.64 21.42 -7.02
N ASP A 390 -18.77 20.83 -7.39
CA ASP A 390 -19.21 20.62 -8.78
C ASP A 390 -18.19 19.86 -9.65
N GLU A 391 -17.31 19.07 -9.02
CA GLU A 391 -16.26 18.28 -9.68
C GLU A 391 -16.08 16.93 -8.95
N PRO A 392 -15.87 15.80 -9.65
CA PRO A 392 -15.55 14.53 -9.02
C PRO A 392 -14.26 14.60 -8.18
N ILE A 393 -14.24 13.97 -7.01
CA ILE A 393 -13.07 13.99 -6.10
C ILE A 393 -11.79 13.46 -6.76
N VAL A 394 -11.92 12.50 -7.69
CA VAL A 394 -10.77 11.96 -8.43
C VAL A 394 -10.18 12.99 -9.40
N GLU A 395 -11.00 13.85 -10.00
CA GLU A 395 -10.54 14.93 -10.88
C GLU A 395 -9.96 16.08 -10.03
N GLY A 396 -10.69 16.53 -9.01
CA GLY A 396 -10.28 17.66 -8.16
C GLY A 396 -9.07 17.40 -7.25
N GLU A 397 -8.84 16.15 -6.83
CA GLU A 397 -7.73 15.74 -5.95
C GLU A 397 -6.77 14.72 -6.60
N ARG A 398 -6.71 14.73 -7.94
CA ARG A 398 -6.04 13.70 -8.77
C ARG A 398 -4.64 13.33 -8.28
N GLU A 399 -3.79 14.31 -8.01
CA GLU A 399 -2.41 14.04 -7.58
C GLU A 399 -2.37 13.24 -6.27
N THR A 400 -3.20 13.60 -5.29
CA THR A 400 -3.25 12.95 -3.99
C THR A 400 -3.85 11.55 -4.09
N VAL A 401 -4.92 11.38 -4.88
CA VAL A 401 -5.57 10.09 -5.10
C VAL A 401 -4.63 9.13 -5.84
N VAL A 402 -4.00 9.55 -6.93
CA VAL A 402 -3.03 8.73 -7.68
C VAL A 402 -1.84 8.34 -6.79
N ARG A 403 -1.31 9.29 -6.00
CA ARG A 403 -0.21 9.01 -5.08
C ARG A 403 -0.62 7.99 -4.01
N ALA A 404 -1.83 8.08 -3.46
CA ALA A 404 -2.34 7.12 -2.48
C ALA A 404 -2.58 5.73 -3.09
N ALA A 405 -3.18 5.67 -4.28
CA ALA A 405 -3.43 4.45 -5.04
C ALA A 405 -2.14 3.65 -5.30
N ARG A 406 -1.06 4.35 -5.66
CA ARG A 406 0.27 3.79 -5.91
C ARG A 406 1.07 3.48 -4.64
N SER A 407 0.63 3.93 -3.47
CA SER A 407 1.37 3.79 -2.21
C SER A 407 1.24 2.39 -1.62
N THR A 408 1.70 1.37 -2.33
CA THR A 408 1.74 -0.03 -1.87
C THR A 408 3.04 -0.69 -2.32
N TRP A 409 3.43 -1.76 -1.63
CA TRP A 409 4.62 -2.54 -1.98
C TRP A 409 4.37 -3.50 -3.16
N SER A 410 3.12 -3.88 -3.38
CA SER A 410 2.73 -4.78 -4.47
C SER A 410 2.64 -3.99 -5.78
N ILE A 411 3.51 -4.32 -6.73
CA ILE A 411 3.60 -3.65 -8.03
C ILE A 411 2.28 -3.81 -8.79
N ASP A 412 1.75 -5.04 -8.86
CA ASP A 412 0.50 -5.34 -9.56
C ASP A 412 -0.68 -4.59 -8.93
N GLN A 413 -0.73 -4.51 -7.59
CA GLN A 413 -1.78 -3.76 -6.91
C GLN A 413 -1.63 -2.25 -7.14
N ALA A 414 -0.41 -1.71 -7.12
CA ALA A 414 -0.17 -0.31 -7.43
C ALA A 414 -0.59 0.05 -8.85
N ARG A 415 -0.26 -0.83 -9.82
CA ARG A 415 -0.64 -0.68 -11.23
C ARG A 415 -2.15 -0.74 -11.38
N ALA A 416 -2.81 -1.78 -10.86
CA ALA A 416 -4.26 -1.91 -10.93
C ALA A 416 -5.01 -0.74 -10.27
N ASN A 417 -4.56 -0.29 -9.09
CA ASN A 417 -5.16 0.86 -8.43
C ASN A 417 -4.94 2.15 -9.21
N TRP A 418 -3.75 2.34 -9.80
CA TRP A 418 -3.47 3.51 -10.62
C TRP A 418 -4.31 3.51 -11.90
N GLN A 419 -4.44 2.35 -12.55
CA GLN A 419 -5.29 2.16 -13.72
C GLN A 419 -6.74 2.54 -13.43
N ALA A 420 -7.28 2.07 -12.30
CA ALA A 420 -8.66 2.35 -11.88
C ALA A 420 -8.91 3.82 -11.52
N VAL A 421 -7.90 4.56 -11.09
CA VAL A 421 -8.02 5.99 -10.73
C VAL A 421 -7.87 6.90 -11.95
N ASP A 422 -7.03 6.52 -12.90
CA ASP A 422 -6.57 7.41 -13.97
C ASP A 422 -7.10 6.99 -15.36
N ASP A 423 -8.07 6.06 -15.39
CA ASP A 423 -8.59 5.41 -16.60
C ASP A 423 -7.46 4.96 -17.54
N ARG A 424 -6.41 4.32 -16.99
CA ARG A 424 -5.22 3.86 -17.76
C ARG A 424 -5.32 2.42 -18.20
N GLU A 425 -6.42 2.07 -18.80
CA GLU A 425 -6.70 0.68 -19.11
C GLU A 425 -6.07 0.26 -20.44
N ILE A 426 -5.89 1.19 -21.38
CA ILE A 426 -5.48 0.96 -22.75
C ILE A 426 -4.28 1.86 -23.09
N LEU A 427 -3.14 1.26 -23.41
CA LEU A 427 -1.94 1.96 -23.86
C LEU A 427 -2.02 2.21 -25.36
N LEU A 428 -1.81 3.46 -25.77
CA LEU A 428 -1.52 3.81 -27.16
C LEU A 428 -0.04 3.55 -27.43
N THR A 429 0.28 2.54 -28.24
CA THR A 429 1.66 2.14 -28.55
C THR A 429 2.21 2.83 -29.77
N ASN A 430 1.37 3.05 -30.80
CA ASN A 430 1.73 3.74 -32.03
C ASN A 430 0.61 4.71 -32.44
N GLN A 431 0.99 5.89 -32.90
CA GLN A 431 0.13 6.85 -33.56
C GLN A 431 0.81 7.40 -34.82
N GLU A 432 0.25 7.12 -35.98
CA GLU A 432 0.72 7.62 -37.27
C GLU A 432 -0.33 8.53 -37.92
N VAL A 433 0.12 9.68 -38.41
CA VAL A 433 -0.70 10.58 -39.23
C VAL A 433 -0.11 10.63 -40.64
N THR A 434 -0.90 10.27 -41.64
CA THR A 434 -0.54 10.40 -43.05
C THR A 434 -1.37 11.51 -43.68
N ILE A 435 -0.72 12.40 -44.43
CA ILE A 435 -1.32 13.55 -45.10
C ILE A 435 -1.11 13.41 -46.61
N THR A 436 -2.21 13.45 -47.36
CA THR A 436 -2.19 13.49 -48.83
C THR A 436 -2.80 14.81 -49.30
N GLU A 437 -1.98 15.67 -49.88
CA GLU A 437 -2.39 17.01 -50.32
C GLU A 437 -2.95 17.00 -51.75
N HIS A 438 -4.03 17.75 -51.97
CA HIS A 438 -4.73 17.86 -53.26
C HIS A 438 -4.90 19.32 -53.73
N GLY A 439 -3.99 20.21 -53.31
CA GLY A 439 -4.05 21.64 -53.60
C GLY A 439 -4.78 22.39 -52.48
N ASP A 440 -6.07 22.68 -52.68
CA ASP A 440 -6.86 23.51 -51.74
C ASP A 440 -7.45 22.70 -50.56
N TRP A 441 -7.26 21.38 -50.58
CA TRP A 441 -7.71 20.46 -49.54
C TRP A 441 -6.71 19.31 -49.37
N ALA A 442 -6.76 18.63 -48.23
CA ALA A 442 -5.94 17.47 -47.93
C ALA A 442 -6.78 16.34 -47.30
N GLU A 443 -6.36 15.11 -47.56
CA GLU A 443 -6.84 13.91 -46.89
C GLU A 443 -5.89 13.54 -45.76
N PHE A 444 -6.45 13.29 -44.59
CA PHE A 444 -5.75 12.83 -43.41
C PHE A 444 -6.18 11.42 -43.08
N GLU A 445 -5.20 10.58 -42.75
CA GLU A 445 -5.40 9.27 -42.16
C GLU A 445 -4.66 9.21 -40.83
N LEU A 446 -5.39 9.01 -39.75
CA LEU A 446 -4.86 8.71 -38.42
C LEU A 446 -4.94 7.21 -38.21
N HIS A 447 -3.81 6.59 -37.92
CA HIS A 447 -3.69 5.19 -37.52
C HIS A 447 -3.20 5.12 -36.08
N GLU A 448 -3.98 4.49 -35.21
CA GLU A 448 -3.63 4.25 -33.82
C GLU A 448 -3.61 2.75 -33.51
N VAL A 449 -2.64 2.34 -32.68
CA VAL A 449 -2.48 0.97 -32.19
C VAL A 449 -2.62 0.96 -30.69
N TYR A 450 -3.53 0.11 -30.20
CA TYR A 450 -3.86 0.02 -28.78
C TYR A 450 -3.55 -1.35 -28.20
N GLU A 451 -3.06 -1.35 -26.96
CA GLU A 451 -2.89 -2.55 -26.16
C GLU A 451 -3.60 -2.42 -24.81
N ASN A 452 -4.49 -3.35 -24.51
CA ASN A 452 -5.15 -3.41 -23.21
C ASN A 452 -4.17 -3.90 -22.13
N GLN A 453 -4.20 -3.24 -20.99
CA GLN A 453 -3.36 -3.51 -19.83
C GLN A 453 -4.16 -4.18 -18.68
N THR A 454 -5.41 -4.58 -18.95
CA THR A 454 -6.32 -5.19 -17.98
C THR A 454 -6.79 -6.59 -18.42
N TRP A 455 -7.37 -7.32 -17.46
CA TRP A 455 -7.89 -8.67 -17.64
C TRP A 455 -9.30 -8.71 -18.25
N GLN A 456 -9.91 -7.55 -18.47
CA GLN A 456 -11.25 -7.42 -19.00
C GLN A 456 -11.19 -6.75 -20.36
N ARG A 457 -12.16 -7.03 -21.24
CA ARG A 457 -12.26 -6.32 -22.51
C ARG A 457 -12.60 -4.86 -22.23
N GLN A 458 -11.80 -3.96 -22.78
CA GLN A 458 -11.98 -2.53 -22.56
C GLN A 458 -12.43 -1.80 -23.82
N GLU A 459 -12.96 -0.60 -23.62
CA GLU A 459 -13.45 0.29 -24.66
C GLU A 459 -12.58 1.54 -24.72
N VAL A 460 -12.13 1.92 -25.92
CA VAL A 460 -11.53 3.23 -26.20
C VAL A 460 -12.64 4.25 -26.42
N VAL A 461 -12.58 5.41 -25.76
CA VAL A 461 -13.51 6.52 -26.04
C VAL A 461 -12.77 7.83 -26.22
N TYR A 462 -13.02 8.49 -27.35
CA TYR A 462 -12.56 9.86 -27.61
C TYR A 462 -13.71 10.81 -27.85
N TYR A 463 -13.55 12.02 -27.34
CA TYR A 463 -14.34 13.19 -27.65
C TYR A 463 -13.42 14.20 -28.31
N PHE A 464 -13.70 14.55 -29.55
CA PHE A 464 -12.88 15.51 -30.30
C PHE A 464 -13.77 16.41 -31.14
N SER A 465 -13.22 17.54 -31.57
CA SER A 465 -13.88 18.44 -32.49
C SER A 465 -13.11 18.55 -33.79
N LEU A 466 -13.83 18.53 -34.90
CA LEU A 466 -13.26 18.80 -36.21
C LEU A 466 -13.29 20.31 -36.51
N PRO A 467 -12.34 20.81 -37.30
CA PRO A 467 -12.46 22.13 -37.93
C PRO A 467 -13.76 22.27 -38.72
N GLU A 468 -14.28 23.49 -38.85
CA GLU A 468 -15.54 23.73 -39.60
C GLU A 468 -15.46 23.30 -41.07
N THR A 469 -14.26 23.33 -41.64
CA THR A 469 -13.99 22.92 -43.02
C THR A 469 -13.69 21.43 -43.17
N ALA A 470 -13.73 20.65 -42.08
CA ALA A 470 -13.38 19.24 -42.09
C ALA A 470 -14.61 18.33 -42.09
N VAL A 471 -14.48 17.21 -42.80
CA VAL A 471 -15.50 16.14 -42.83
C VAL A 471 -14.84 14.78 -42.66
N LEU A 472 -15.41 13.96 -41.78
CA LEU A 472 -15.00 12.56 -41.63
C LEU A 472 -15.42 11.75 -42.86
N THR A 473 -14.47 11.01 -43.42
CA THR A 473 -14.70 10.16 -44.59
C THR A 473 -14.78 8.68 -44.23
N GLY A 474 -14.22 8.26 -43.09
CA GLY A 474 -14.38 6.90 -42.62
C GLY A 474 -13.73 6.59 -41.27
N ILE A 475 -14.09 5.41 -40.79
CA ILE A 475 -13.56 4.78 -39.60
C ILE A 475 -13.45 3.28 -39.84
N TRP A 476 -12.32 2.69 -39.43
CA TRP A 476 -12.09 1.26 -39.55
C TRP A 476 -11.40 0.71 -38.31
N LEU A 477 -11.71 -0.55 -38.02
CA LEU A 477 -11.01 -1.36 -37.02
C LEU A 477 -10.37 -2.56 -37.71
N GLY A 478 -9.28 -3.05 -37.13
CA GLY A 478 -8.58 -4.25 -37.60
C GLY A 478 -7.75 -4.88 -36.50
N ASN A 479 -7.44 -6.15 -36.70
CA ASN A 479 -6.62 -6.97 -35.78
C ASN A 479 -5.17 -7.14 -36.27
N SER A 480 -4.79 -6.42 -37.34
CA SER A 480 -3.45 -6.42 -37.93
C SER A 480 -3.14 -5.04 -38.50
N ASP A 481 -1.86 -4.70 -38.67
CA ASP A 481 -1.44 -3.47 -39.37
C ASP A 481 -1.79 -3.46 -40.86
N ASN A 482 -2.26 -4.57 -41.41
CA ASN A 482 -2.62 -4.62 -42.82
C ASN A 482 -3.97 -3.93 -43.05
N ARG A 483 -3.91 -2.76 -43.70
CA ARG A 483 -5.09 -1.96 -44.04
C ARG A 483 -6.16 -2.74 -44.81
N ASP A 484 -5.81 -3.76 -45.58
CA ASP A 484 -6.78 -4.55 -46.35
C ASP A 484 -7.58 -5.54 -45.50
N ASP A 485 -7.12 -5.86 -44.28
CA ASP A 485 -7.80 -6.77 -43.35
C ASP A 485 -8.84 -6.07 -42.46
N ARG A 486 -9.12 -4.79 -42.73
CA ARG A 486 -10.02 -3.95 -41.94
C ARG A 486 -11.48 -4.37 -42.05
N PHE A 487 -12.23 -4.23 -40.98
CA PHE A 487 -13.67 -4.52 -40.98
C PHE A 487 -14.45 -3.53 -41.84
N THR A 488 -15.46 -4.02 -42.56
CA THR A 488 -16.36 -3.19 -43.38
C THR A 488 -17.21 -2.28 -42.49
N TYR A 489 -17.18 -0.97 -42.74
CA TYR A 489 -18.02 -0.01 -42.03
C TYR A 489 -19.37 0.20 -42.75
N HIS A 490 -20.37 0.63 -41.98
CA HIS A 490 -21.69 0.98 -42.50
C HIS A 490 -22.13 2.33 -41.94
N VAL A 491 -22.60 3.21 -42.81
CA VAL A 491 -23.16 4.51 -42.41
C VAL A 491 -24.65 4.34 -42.13
N ALA A 492 -25.11 4.75 -40.95
CA ALA A 492 -26.50 4.66 -40.55
C ALA A 492 -26.95 5.89 -39.75
N PRO A 493 -28.25 6.21 -39.68
CA PRO A 493 -28.76 7.26 -38.80
C PRO A 493 -28.36 7.02 -37.35
N ARG A 494 -28.08 8.09 -36.61
CA ARG A 494 -27.52 8.04 -35.24
C ARG A 494 -28.22 7.03 -34.32
N GLY A 495 -29.55 7.05 -34.25
CA GLY A 495 -30.31 6.14 -33.39
C GLY A 495 -30.16 4.66 -33.78
N ALA A 496 -30.07 4.36 -35.08
CA ALA A 496 -29.86 3.01 -35.58
C ALA A 496 -28.43 2.52 -35.30
N ALA A 497 -27.42 3.37 -35.57
CA ALA A 497 -26.02 3.07 -35.28
C ALA A 497 -25.79 2.78 -33.78
N GLN A 498 -26.37 3.60 -32.88
CA GLN A 498 -26.31 3.40 -31.43
C GLN A 498 -27.04 2.13 -30.96
N ALA A 499 -28.13 1.75 -31.61
CA ALA A 499 -28.85 0.51 -31.27
C ALA A 499 -28.04 -0.73 -31.68
N THR A 500 -27.44 -0.71 -32.89
CA THR A 500 -26.53 -1.77 -33.35
C THR A 500 -25.32 -1.87 -32.42
N TYR A 501 -24.66 -0.76 -32.12
CA TYR A 501 -23.51 -0.73 -31.22
C TYR A 501 -23.82 -1.37 -29.87
N ARG A 502 -24.89 -0.95 -29.19
CA ARG A 502 -25.29 -1.52 -27.89
C ARG A 502 -25.60 -3.01 -27.96
N ASN A 503 -26.19 -3.48 -29.06
CA ASN A 503 -26.48 -4.90 -29.26
C ASN A 503 -25.20 -5.72 -29.47
N GLU A 504 -24.23 -5.20 -30.24
CA GLU A 504 -22.96 -5.88 -30.51
C GLU A 504 -22.04 -5.88 -29.26
N VAL A 505 -21.95 -4.77 -28.54
CA VAL A 505 -21.25 -4.73 -27.23
C VAL A 505 -21.86 -5.75 -26.26
N ARG A 506 -23.19 -5.84 -26.17
CA ARG A 506 -23.85 -6.86 -25.32
C ARG A 506 -23.54 -8.29 -25.76
N ARG A 507 -23.24 -8.50 -27.03
CA ARG A 507 -22.83 -9.79 -27.60
C ARG A 507 -21.32 -10.01 -27.56
N ASN A 508 -20.55 -9.04 -27.07
CA ASN A 508 -19.10 -9.10 -27.00
C ASN A 508 -18.44 -9.28 -28.40
N ILE A 509 -18.99 -8.60 -29.41
CA ILE A 509 -18.55 -8.59 -30.82
C ILE A 509 -18.01 -7.21 -31.15
N ASP A 510 -16.89 -7.14 -31.86
CA ASP A 510 -16.06 -5.96 -32.17
C ASP A 510 -16.77 -4.81 -32.93
N PRO A 511 -17.30 -3.77 -32.25
CA PRO A 511 -17.92 -2.64 -32.91
C PRO A 511 -17.07 -1.36 -32.74
N ALA A 512 -16.98 -0.57 -33.81
CA ALA A 512 -16.65 0.85 -33.69
C ALA A 512 -17.91 1.68 -33.91
N LEU A 513 -18.01 2.78 -33.17
CA LEU A 513 -19.04 3.79 -33.38
C LEU A 513 -18.39 5.17 -33.38
N LEU A 514 -18.56 5.86 -34.50
CA LEU A 514 -18.29 7.27 -34.64
C LEU A 514 -19.62 8.01 -34.78
N GLU A 515 -19.88 8.96 -33.89
CA GLU A 515 -21.11 9.75 -33.89
C GLU A 515 -20.83 11.24 -33.75
N GLN A 516 -21.60 12.06 -34.47
CA GLN A 516 -21.63 13.49 -34.30
C GLN A 516 -22.58 13.82 -33.13
N ILE A 517 -22.06 14.45 -32.08
CA ILE A 517 -22.78 14.79 -30.85
C ILE A 517 -23.12 16.28 -30.76
N GLY A 518 -22.43 17.12 -31.52
CA GLY A 518 -22.68 18.55 -31.66
C GLY A 518 -22.27 19.04 -33.06
N PRO A 519 -22.38 20.35 -33.36
CA PRO A 519 -22.12 20.89 -34.71
C PRO A 519 -20.77 20.46 -35.28
N SER A 520 -19.70 20.53 -34.48
CA SER A 520 -18.36 20.09 -34.88
C SER A 520 -17.77 19.06 -33.90
N GLN A 521 -18.59 18.54 -32.99
CA GLN A 521 -18.14 17.62 -31.93
C GLN A 521 -18.51 16.18 -32.27
N TYR A 522 -17.53 15.30 -32.12
CA TYR A 522 -17.63 13.89 -32.43
C TYR A 522 -17.25 13.05 -31.22
N ARG A 523 -17.89 11.90 -31.11
CA ARG A 523 -17.55 10.85 -30.17
C ARG A 523 -17.20 9.59 -30.93
N LEU A 524 -16.01 9.07 -30.65
CA LEU A 524 -15.50 7.81 -31.14
C LEU A 524 -15.49 6.80 -29.99
N ARG A 525 -15.99 5.60 -30.26
CA ARG A 525 -15.96 4.44 -29.38
C ARG A 525 -15.44 3.24 -30.15
N ALA A 526 -14.48 2.51 -29.59
CA ALA A 526 -13.98 1.27 -30.17
C ALA A 526 -13.91 0.17 -29.11
N PHE A 527 -14.53 -0.97 -29.39
CA PHE A 527 -14.58 -2.13 -28.51
C PHE A 527 -14.48 -3.42 -29.34
N PRO A 528 -14.07 -4.56 -28.74
CA PRO A 528 -13.23 -4.64 -27.55
C PRO A 528 -11.77 -4.40 -27.91
N VAL A 529 -11.01 -3.78 -27.01
CA VAL A 529 -9.58 -4.05 -26.91
C VAL A 529 -9.44 -5.32 -26.07
N GLU A 530 -8.96 -6.40 -26.69
CA GLU A 530 -8.86 -7.70 -26.03
C GLU A 530 -7.97 -7.63 -24.78
N PRO A 531 -8.18 -8.45 -23.74
CA PRO A 531 -7.40 -8.38 -22.51
C PRO A 531 -6.04 -9.06 -22.64
N ILE A 532 -5.14 -8.76 -21.69
CA ILE A 532 -3.92 -9.55 -21.48
C ILE A 532 -4.25 -11.02 -21.20
N ARG A 533 -3.41 -11.91 -21.74
CA ARG A 533 -3.62 -13.36 -21.64
C ARG A 533 -2.60 -13.99 -20.71
N TRP A 534 -3.08 -14.82 -19.79
CA TRP A 534 -2.23 -15.65 -18.95
C TRP A 534 -2.03 -17.02 -19.60
N ASN A 535 -0.77 -17.41 -19.83
CA ASN A 535 -0.42 -18.81 -19.99
C ASN A 535 0.27 -19.33 -18.73
N TRP A 536 -0.31 -20.35 -18.11
CA TRP A 536 0.31 -21.05 -17.00
C TRP A 536 1.21 -22.15 -17.54
N ASP A 537 2.51 -22.02 -17.34
CA ASP A 537 3.45 -23.09 -17.64
C ASP A 537 3.47 -24.07 -16.45
N ALA A 538 2.85 -25.23 -16.66
CA ALA A 538 2.78 -26.30 -15.67
C ALA A 538 4.14 -26.93 -15.33
N GLU A 539 5.15 -26.81 -16.21
CA GLU A 539 6.47 -27.40 -16.00
C GLU A 539 7.36 -26.53 -15.12
N THR A 540 7.32 -25.20 -15.31
CA THR A 540 8.10 -24.26 -14.50
C THR A 540 7.34 -23.72 -13.29
N GLY A 541 6.01 -23.94 -13.22
CA GLY A 541 5.15 -23.39 -12.19
C GLY A 541 5.11 -21.86 -12.21
N ARG A 542 5.36 -21.26 -13.39
CA ARG A 542 5.41 -19.81 -13.58
C ARG A 542 4.29 -19.35 -14.49
N SER A 543 3.72 -18.22 -14.12
CA SER A 543 2.83 -17.43 -14.95
C SER A 543 3.65 -16.53 -15.86
N THR A 544 3.47 -16.65 -17.18
CA THR A 544 3.95 -15.65 -18.14
C THR A 544 2.76 -14.88 -18.66
N GLU A 545 2.79 -13.57 -18.45
CA GLU A 545 1.86 -12.60 -19.04
C GLU A 545 2.27 -12.36 -20.50
N TYR A 546 1.32 -12.51 -21.42
CA TYR A 546 1.50 -12.16 -22.82
C TYR A 546 0.82 -10.82 -23.09
N SER A 547 1.48 -9.97 -23.88
CA SER A 547 0.87 -8.73 -24.36
C SER A 547 -0.46 -9.03 -25.03
N SER A 548 -1.43 -8.14 -24.83
CA SER A 548 -2.73 -8.23 -25.48
C SER A 548 -2.57 -8.15 -27.01
N PRO A 549 -3.35 -8.89 -27.81
CA PRO A 549 -3.44 -8.65 -29.24
C PRO A 549 -3.78 -7.17 -29.51
N PRO A 550 -2.98 -6.46 -30.33
CA PRO A 550 -3.21 -5.04 -30.56
C PRO A 550 -4.52 -4.81 -31.33
N LEU A 551 -5.24 -3.75 -30.98
CA LEU A 551 -6.35 -3.23 -31.76
C LEU A 551 -5.84 -2.08 -32.63
N HIS A 552 -6.09 -2.15 -33.93
CA HIS A 552 -5.73 -1.10 -34.88
C HIS A 552 -6.98 -0.31 -35.25
N LEU A 553 -6.89 1.01 -35.17
CA LEU A 553 -7.96 1.94 -35.52
C LEU A 553 -7.45 2.91 -36.59
N TRP A 554 -8.24 3.08 -37.65
CA TRP A 554 -8.03 4.10 -38.65
C TRP A 554 -9.19 5.09 -38.66
N VAL A 555 -8.86 6.37 -38.68
CA VAL A 555 -9.83 7.46 -38.86
C VAL A 555 -9.36 8.32 -40.01
N THR A 556 -10.22 8.55 -40.99
CA THR A 556 -9.91 9.44 -42.10
C THR A 556 -10.84 10.62 -42.14
N TRP A 557 -10.27 11.78 -42.45
CA TRP A 557 -11.03 13.01 -42.68
C TRP A 557 -10.39 13.82 -43.80
N GLN A 558 -11.20 14.70 -44.38
CA GLN A 558 -10.76 15.68 -45.37
C GLN A 558 -10.94 17.07 -44.79
N VAL A 559 -10.02 17.97 -45.09
CA VAL A 559 -10.06 19.35 -44.60
C VAL A 559 -9.60 20.33 -45.67
N MET A 560 -10.24 21.50 -45.73
CA MET A 560 -9.80 22.60 -46.59
C MET A 560 -8.62 23.34 -45.97
N ALA A 561 -7.74 23.87 -46.82
CA ALA A 561 -6.63 24.71 -46.37
C ALA A 561 -7.13 25.98 -45.69
N ASP A 562 -6.49 26.38 -44.60
CA ASP A 562 -6.66 27.69 -43.97
C ASP A 562 -5.34 28.47 -44.09
N GLY A 563 -5.22 29.23 -45.18
CA GLY A 563 -3.95 29.84 -45.58
C GLY A 563 -2.93 28.77 -45.98
N ASP A 564 -1.74 28.82 -45.36
CA ASP A 564 -0.65 27.85 -45.58
C ASP A 564 -0.71 26.66 -44.59
N ASN A 565 -1.80 26.52 -43.81
CA ASN A 565 -1.92 25.51 -42.77
C ASN A 565 -3.12 24.57 -42.98
N TRP A 566 -2.96 23.34 -42.49
CA TRP A 566 -4.04 22.37 -42.40
C TRP A 566 -4.58 22.33 -40.97
N PRO A 567 -5.83 22.76 -40.71
CA PRO A 567 -6.37 22.73 -39.36
C PRO A 567 -6.62 21.29 -38.93
N LEU A 568 -6.15 20.95 -37.72
CA LEU A 568 -6.23 19.59 -37.17
C LEU A 568 -7.42 19.44 -36.20
N PRO A 569 -7.93 18.22 -36.00
CA PRO A 569 -8.89 17.93 -34.95
C PRO A 569 -8.35 18.29 -33.56
N TYR A 570 -9.22 18.84 -32.72
CA TYR A 570 -8.91 19.11 -31.31
C TYR A 570 -9.48 18.00 -30.42
N LEU A 571 -8.60 17.29 -29.69
CA LEU A 571 -9.02 16.28 -28.73
C LEU A 571 -9.50 16.95 -27.44
N ALA A 572 -10.79 16.82 -27.13
CA ALA A 572 -11.40 17.45 -25.96
C ALA A 572 -11.32 16.56 -24.70
N LYS A 573 -11.63 15.26 -24.82
CA LYS A 573 -11.53 14.30 -23.71
C LYS A 573 -11.24 12.91 -24.25
N LYS A 574 -10.55 12.11 -23.46
CA LYS A 574 -10.31 10.68 -23.71
C LYS A 574 -10.66 9.89 -22.44
N PHE A 575 -11.11 8.65 -22.62
CA PHE A 575 -11.34 7.70 -21.53
C PHE A 575 -10.64 6.40 -21.87
N ASN A 576 -10.14 5.72 -20.83
CA ASN A 576 -9.41 4.46 -20.87
C ASN A 576 -8.06 4.48 -21.60
N VAL A 577 -7.78 5.50 -22.42
CA VAL A 577 -6.55 5.59 -23.22
C VAL A 577 -5.50 6.50 -22.59
N TYR A 578 -4.27 5.98 -22.49
CA TYR A 578 -3.09 6.75 -22.12
C TYR A 578 -1.92 6.48 -23.05
N TRP A 579 -0.93 7.37 -23.06
CA TRP A 579 0.31 7.25 -23.81
C TRP A 579 1.48 7.62 -22.90
N THR A 580 2.67 7.14 -23.24
CA THR A 580 3.92 7.39 -22.52
C THR A 580 4.95 8.01 -23.45
N ASP A 581 6.13 8.34 -22.92
CA ASP A 581 7.27 8.79 -23.73
C ASP A 581 7.78 7.70 -24.69
N ASP A 582 7.36 6.44 -24.47
CA ASP A 582 7.68 5.29 -25.33
C ASP A 582 6.68 5.10 -26.47
N THR A 583 5.57 5.86 -26.51
CA THR A 583 4.59 5.79 -27.61
C THR A 583 5.25 6.29 -28.90
N GLU A 584 5.30 5.44 -29.92
CA GLU A 584 5.82 5.80 -31.23
C GLU A 584 4.84 6.74 -31.94
N ARG A 585 5.35 7.87 -32.43
CA ARG A 585 4.52 8.86 -33.13
C ARG A 585 5.15 9.23 -34.45
N LEU A 586 4.40 9.04 -35.52
CA LEU A 586 4.87 9.21 -36.90
C LEU A 586 4.01 10.25 -37.65
N LEU A 587 4.65 11.06 -38.48
CA LEU A 587 4.00 11.92 -39.46
C LEU A 587 4.56 11.57 -40.84
N ASN A 588 3.71 11.04 -41.72
CA ASN A 588 4.12 10.54 -43.03
C ASN A 588 5.31 9.55 -42.94
N GLY A 589 5.28 8.64 -41.96
CA GLY A 589 6.35 7.68 -41.69
C GLY A 589 7.60 8.21 -40.98
N GLU A 590 7.70 9.51 -40.71
CA GLU A 590 8.84 10.11 -40.00
C GLU A 590 8.52 10.34 -38.52
N PRO A 591 9.43 10.02 -37.57
CA PRO A 591 9.18 10.20 -36.15
C PRO A 591 9.06 11.66 -35.77
N VAL A 592 7.99 12.00 -35.02
CA VAL A 592 7.72 13.36 -34.56
C VAL A 592 7.49 13.38 -33.06
N ASN A 593 8.08 14.37 -32.39
CA ASN A 593 7.88 14.58 -30.96
C ASN A 593 6.72 15.56 -30.73
N TRP A 594 5.50 15.03 -30.62
CA TRP A 594 4.30 15.80 -30.32
C TRP A 594 4.23 16.11 -28.82
N ASN A 595 5.15 16.94 -28.33
CA ASN A 595 5.16 17.39 -26.93
C ASN A 595 4.42 18.72 -26.70
N GLU A 596 3.69 19.24 -27.70
CA GLU A 596 2.86 20.45 -27.60
C GLU A 596 1.49 20.28 -28.25
#